data_AF-A0A0A0N948-F1
#
_entry.id   AF-A0A0A0N948-F1
#
_cell.length_a   1.000
_cell.length_b   1.000
_cell.length_c   1.000
_cell.angle_alpha   90.00
_cell.angle_beta   90.00
_cell.angle_gamma   90.00
#
_symmetry.space_group_name_H-M   'P 1'
#
loop_
_entity.id
_entity.type
_entity.pdbx_description
1 polymer ?
#
loop_
_entity_poly.entity_id
_entity_poly.type
_entity_poly.pdbx_seq_one_letter_code
_entity_poly.pdbx_strand_id
1 'polypeptide(L)'
;MATRLVICYIAVCDLCGATTDYDGFTPHLDSPEDAVQYMTETFGDDGWTLSPDGRLVCDTVTDPAHETVHEAAGKRTPKPGPDAMSVHFPTT
;
A
#
# COMPACT_ATOMS: atom_id res chain seq x y z
N MET A 1 13.66 37.79 5.75
CA MET A 1 12.82 36.63 5.38
C MET A 1 11.93 36.31 6.56
N ALA A 2 10.62 36.19 6.36
CA ALA A 2 9.73 35.67 7.39
C ALA A 2 9.79 34.15 7.33
N THR A 3 10.27 33.52 8.39
CA THR A 3 10.21 32.07 8.58
C THR A 3 9.15 31.75 9.62
N ARG A 4 8.52 30.57 9.49
CA ARG A 4 7.61 30.02 10.50
C ARG A 4 7.88 28.53 10.67
N LEU A 5 7.67 28.02 11.87
CA LEU A 5 7.62 26.60 12.14
C LEU A 5 6.24 26.06 11.73
N VAL A 6 6.22 24.93 11.02
CA VAL A 6 5.01 24.17 10.71
C VAL A 6 5.25 22.74 11.18
N ILE A 7 4.24 22.14 11.80
CA ILE A 7 4.24 20.73 12.17
C ILE A 7 3.34 20.02 11.17
N CYS A 8 3.84 18.96 10.55
CA CYS A 8 3.12 18.15 9.57
C CYS A 8 3.19 16.68 9.95
N TYR A 9 2.32 15.88 9.34
CA TYR A 9 2.32 14.43 9.42
C TYR A 9 2.76 13.82 8.10
N ILE A 10 3.52 12.74 8.18
CA ILE A 10 3.91 11.92 7.03
C ILE A 10 3.47 10.48 7.31
N ALA A 11 3.11 9.76 6.27
CA ALA A 11 2.91 8.32 6.36
C ALA A 11 4.26 7.60 6.44
N VAL A 12 4.32 6.54 7.23
CA VAL A 12 5.50 5.71 7.41
C VAL A 12 5.09 4.24 7.31
N CYS A 13 5.84 3.46 6.55
CA CYS A 13 5.58 2.02 6.45
C CYS A 13 5.95 1.35 7.77
N ASP A 14 5.01 0.60 8.35
CA ASP A 14 5.21 -0.10 9.63
C ASP A 14 6.23 -1.24 9.55
N LEU A 15 6.58 -1.70 8.34
CA LEU A 15 7.54 -2.80 8.15
C LEU A 15 8.96 -2.30 7.87
N CYS A 16 9.12 -1.30 7.00
CA CYS A 16 10.44 -0.89 6.50
C CYS A 16 10.77 0.58 6.71
N GLY A 17 9.84 1.38 7.23
CA GLY A 17 10.05 2.81 7.49
C GLY A 17 10.10 3.69 6.23
N ALA A 18 9.74 3.15 5.05
CA ALA A 18 9.56 3.97 3.85
C ALA A 18 8.58 5.11 4.13
N THR A 19 8.74 6.24 3.43
CA THR A 19 7.90 7.44 3.59
C THR A 19 7.42 8.01 2.26
N THR A 20 7.85 7.41 1.14
CA THR A 20 7.60 7.96 -0.19
C THR A 20 6.34 7.37 -0.81
N ASP A 21 5.60 8.22 -1.50
CA ASP A 21 4.51 7.81 -2.38
C ASP A 21 5.03 7.12 -3.65
N TYR A 22 4.11 6.78 -4.55
CA TYR A 22 4.40 6.13 -5.82
C TYR A 22 5.35 6.94 -6.72
N ASP A 23 5.25 8.27 -6.67
CA ASP A 23 6.07 9.19 -7.47
C ASP A 23 7.43 9.50 -6.81
N GLY A 24 7.71 8.94 -5.63
CA GLY A 24 8.96 9.11 -4.89
C GLY A 24 9.02 10.37 -4.02
N PHE A 25 7.90 11.04 -3.78
CA PHE A 25 7.81 12.19 -2.87
C PHE A 25 7.41 11.76 -1.47
N THR A 26 7.74 12.54 -0.44
CA THR A 26 7.20 12.36 0.92
C THR A 26 6.12 13.43 1.18
N PRO A 27 4.83 13.07 1.08
CA PRO A 27 3.74 14.00 1.34
C PRO A 27 3.74 14.47 2.80
N HIS A 28 3.54 15.77 3.01
CA HIS A 28 3.39 16.39 4.33
C HIS A 28 1.96 16.91 4.49
N LEU A 29 1.21 16.35 5.44
CA LEU A 29 -0.23 16.59 5.62
C LEU A 29 -0.51 17.24 6.98
N ASP A 30 -1.73 17.75 7.15
CA ASP A 30 -2.16 18.47 8.35
C ASP A 30 -2.65 17.55 9.48
N SER A 31 -2.97 16.28 9.17
CA SER A 31 -3.40 15.26 10.14
C SER A 31 -2.83 13.87 9.85
N PRO A 32 -2.76 12.98 10.86
CA PRO A 32 -2.41 11.57 10.65
C PRO A 32 -3.37 10.85 9.70
N GLU A 33 -4.67 11.11 9.82
CA GLU A 33 -5.70 10.47 9.01
C GLU A 33 -5.55 10.83 7.53
N ASP A 34 -5.28 12.12 7.24
CA ASP A 34 -5.04 12.58 5.88
C ASP A 34 -3.78 11.94 5.28
N ALA A 35 -2.74 11.73 6.08
CA ALA A 35 -1.51 11.09 5.62
C ALA A 35 -1.74 9.62 5.24
N VAL A 36 -2.51 8.88 6.04
CA VAL A 36 -2.90 7.50 5.72
C VAL A 36 -3.79 7.47 4.48
N GLN A 37 -4.85 8.29 4.46
CA GLN A 37 -5.80 8.35 3.36
C GLN A 37 -5.10 8.68 2.04
N TYR A 38 -4.18 9.65 2.06
CA TYR A 38 -3.40 10.01 0.88
C TYR A 38 -2.65 8.82 0.30
N MET A 39 -1.97 8.03 1.14
CA MET A 39 -1.18 6.89 0.67
C MET A 39 -2.04 5.72 0.19
N THR A 40 -3.24 5.53 0.74
CA THR A 40 -4.10 4.38 0.44
C THR A 40 -5.10 4.63 -0.69
N GLU A 41 -5.56 5.87 -0.87
CA GLU A 41 -6.68 6.19 -1.79
C GLU A 41 -6.24 6.92 -3.06
N THR A 42 -5.17 7.71 -3.03
CA THR A 42 -4.77 8.56 -4.17
C THR A 42 -4.35 7.76 -5.40
N PHE A 43 -3.77 6.58 -5.19
CA PHE A 43 -3.12 5.77 -6.24
C PHE A 43 -3.90 4.49 -6.60
N GLY A 44 -5.14 4.35 -6.13
CA GLY A 44 -5.97 3.17 -6.40
C GLY A 44 -5.29 1.86 -5.95
N ASP A 45 -5.18 0.91 -6.88
CA ASP A 45 -4.58 -0.40 -6.60
C ASP A 45 -3.08 -0.29 -6.25
N ASP A 46 -2.37 0.70 -6.81
CA ASP A 46 -0.93 0.95 -6.60
C ASP A 46 -0.65 1.76 -5.31
N GLY A 47 -1.70 2.11 -4.56
CA GLY A 47 -1.58 2.74 -3.25
C GLY A 47 -1.04 1.80 -2.19
N TRP A 48 -0.53 2.37 -1.11
CA TRP A 48 -0.15 1.60 0.07
C TRP A 48 -1.35 0.82 0.63
N THR A 49 -1.08 -0.20 1.44
CA THR A 49 -2.10 -1.06 2.03
C THR A 49 -2.29 -0.73 3.49
N LEU A 50 -3.52 -0.39 3.87
CA LEU A 50 -3.94 -0.39 5.27
C LEU A 50 -4.59 -1.74 5.59
N SER A 51 -3.93 -2.52 6.43
CA SER A 51 -4.39 -3.85 6.80
C SER A 51 -5.55 -3.80 7.81
N PRO A 52 -6.36 -4.87 7.94
CA PRO A 52 -7.45 -4.92 8.91
C PRO A 52 -7.00 -4.77 10.37
N ASP A 53 -5.75 -5.12 10.69
CA ASP A 53 -5.13 -4.94 12.00
C ASP A 53 -4.49 -3.54 12.19
N GLY A 54 -4.67 -2.63 11.23
CA GLY A 54 -4.29 -1.22 11.33
C GLY A 54 -2.85 -0.90 10.94
N ARG A 55 -2.12 -1.83 10.31
CA ARG A 55 -0.77 -1.56 9.79
C ARG A 55 -0.85 -0.92 8.42
N LEU A 56 -0.02 0.11 8.21
CA LEU A 56 0.17 0.78 6.95
C LEU A 56 1.46 0.27 6.28
N VAL A 57 1.33 -0.37 5.11
CA VAL A 57 2.43 -1.06 4.42
C VAL A 57 2.61 -0.52 3.01
N CYS A 58 3.84 -0.13 2.68
CA CYS A 58 4.18 0.43 1.39
C CYS A 58 4.10 -0.59 0.26
N ASP A 59 3.70 -0.12 -0.92
CA ASP A 59 3.57 -0.97 -2.11
C ASP A 59 4.92 -1.12 -2.86
N THR A 60 5.95 -0.33 -2.61
CA THR A 60 7.20 -0.40 -3.40
C THR A 60 8.08 -1.61 -3.08
N VAL A 61 7.95 -2.20 -1.89
CA VAL A 61 8.77 -3.33 -1.42
C VAL A 61 8.00 -4.63 -1.61
N THR A 62 8.67 -5.66 -2.14
CA THR A 62 8.06 -6.95 -2.53
C THR A 62 8.62 -8.14 -1.75
N ASP A 63 9.06 -7.91 -0.51
CA ASP A 63 9.52 -9.00 0.36
C ASP A 63 8.33 -9.81 0.93
N PRO A 64 8.58 -11.03 1.44
CA PRO A 64 7.49 -11.89 1.94
C PRO A 64 6.61 -11.25 3.03
N ALA A 65 7.14 -10.34 3.84
CA ALA A 65 6.38 -9.69 4.90
C ALA A 65 5.40 -8.65 4.33
N HIS A 66 5.82 -7.88 3.32
CA HIS A 66 4.95 -6.96 2.60
C HIS A 66 3.87 -7.72 1.82
N GLU A 67 4.26 -8.74 1.06
CA GLU A 67 3.32 -9.53 0.25
C GLU A 67 2.24 -10.16 1.11
N THR A 68 2.59 -10.70 2.29
CA THR A 68 1.59 -11.28 3.22
C THR A 68 0.51 -10.26 3.61
N VAL A 69 0.88 -8.99 3.81
CA VAL A 69 -0.07 -7.93 4.16
C VAL A 69 -0.92 -7.54 2.96
N HIS A 70 -0.33 -7.41 1.77
CA HIS A 70 -1.05 -7.10 0.54
C HIS A 70 -2.06 -8.19 0.19
N GLU A 71 -1.65 -9.46 0.24
CA GLU A 71 -2.52 -10.63 -0.02
C GLU A 71 -3.69 -10.70 0.96
N ALA A 72 -3.44 -10.49 2.25
CA ALA A 72 -4.49 -10.48 3.27
C ALA A 72 -5.51 -9.34 3.07
N ALA A 73 -5.08 -8.22 2.47
CA ALA A 73 -5.95 -7.12 2.07
C ALA A 73 -6.61 -7.31 0.69
N GLY A 74 -6.39 -8.46 0.03
CA GLY A 74 -6.91 -8.76 -1.30
C GLY A 74 -6.18 -8.07 -2.45
N LYS A 75 -5.10 -7.34 -2.18
CA LYS A 75 -4.19 -6.80 -3.21
C LYS A 75 -3.20 -7.88 -3.67
N ARG A 76 -2.60 -7.68 -4.84
CA ARG A 76 -1.54 -8.54 -5.43
C ARG A 76 -1.88 -10.03 -5.55
N THR A 77 -3.13 -10.41 -5.29
CA THR A 77 -3.62 -11.74 -5.55
C THR A 77 -3.47 -12.03 -7.04
N PRO A 78 -2.80 -13.13 -7.42
CA PRO A 78 -2.72 -13.53 -8.82
C PRO A 78 -4.14 -13.70 -9.38
N LYS A 79 -4.62 -12.70 -10.12
CA LYS A 79 -5.86 -12.87 -10.89
C LYS A 79 -5.53 -13.86 -12.00
N PRO A 80 -6.37 -14.89 -12.22
CA PRO A 80 -6.22 -15.75 -13.38
C PRO A 80 -6.08 -14.86 -14.62
N GLY A 81 -4.98 -15.01 -15.35
CA GLY A 81 -4.77 -14.26 -16.58
C GLY A 81 -5.90 -14.56 -17.58
N PRO A 82 -6.08 -13.73 -18.62
CA PRO A 82 -7.09 -13.97 -19.65
C PRO A 82 -6.99 -15.38 -20.28
N ASP A 83 -5.82 -16.02 -20.19
CA ASP A 83 -5.54 -17.36 -20.71
C ASP A 83 -5.55 -18.48 -19.64
N ALA A 84 -6.00 -18.19 -18.41
CA ALA A 84 -6.06 -19.20 -17.34
C ALA A 84 -7.21 -20.18 -17.59
N MET A 85 -6.89 -21.30 -18.26
CA MET A 85 -7.81 -22.39 -18.56
C MET A 85 -7.73 -23.48 -17.48
N SER A 86 -8.83 -23.76 -16.78
CA SER A 86 -8.96 -24.94 -15.90
C SER A 86 -9.51 -26.13 -16.67
N VAL A 87 -8.72 -27.20 -16.84
CA VAL A 87 -9.16 -28.46 -17.46
C VAL A 87 -9.57 -29.44 -16.37
N HIS A 88 -10.85 -29.82 -16.34
CA HIS A 88 -11.36 -30.88 -15.46
C HIS A 88 -11.50 -32.19 -16.24
N PHE A 89 -10.80 -33.23 -15.79
CA PHE A 89 -11.01 -34.58 -16.29
C PHE A 89 -12.11 -35.26 -15.48
N PRO A 90 -13.15 -35.83 -16.12
CA PRO A 90 -14.12 -36.64 -15.40
C PRO A 90 -13.42 -37.91 -14.89
N THR A 91 -13.48 -38.14 -13.57
CA THR A 91 -13.16 -39.44 -12.99
C THR A 91 -14.26 -40.43 -13.37
N THR A 92 -13.89 -41.46 -14.13
CA THR A 92 -14.72 -42.62 -14.47
C THR A 92 -15.00 -43.50 -13.26
#